data_AF-A0AAU9J5W3-F1
#
_entry.id   AF-A0AAU9J5W3-F1
#
_cell.length_a   1.000
_cell.length_b   1.000
_cell.length_c   1.000
_cell.angle_alpha   90.00
_cell.angle_beta   90.00
_cell.angle_gamma   90.00
#
_symmetry.space_group_name_H-M   'P 1'
#
loop_
_entity.id
_entity.type
_entity.pdbx_description
1 polymer ?
#
loop_
_entity_poly.entity_id
_entity_poly.type
_entity_poly.pdbx_seq_one_letter_code
_entity_poly.pdbx_strand_id
1 'polypeptide(L)'
;MSPIILLILGLASSSTQECDDPTRHITEDIVMSRSKKKGCEYNNAGPADYYVLSLQWKPSSDCAKTDSCAPGYLTQDFSIHGLWPNRLDGNHPFCCHPTDHFVPSQDLEKELVKYWQSFKDDQLSFWDHEWAKHGTCSLFKTPEDYFRGGLMLFKQVDPEGIFNKFDIQPGESHNVKEYIDALGDDAYPVCRRDKQTGETILSEVRYCFDFAGKLIICQKREEYSCRNGKEIKFRA
;
A
#
# COMPACT_ATOMS: atom_id res chain seq x y z
N MET A 1 58.54 -28.36 51.42
CA MET A 1 59.97 -28.03 51.62
C MET A 1 60.72 -28.32 50.32
N SER A 2 61.61 -27.40 49.91
CA SER A 2 62.50 -27.42 48.73
C SER A 2 61.89 -27.05 47.35
N PRO A 3 62.65 -26.37 46.45
CA PRO A 3 62.54 -24.91 46.33
C PRO A 3 62.40 -24.35 44.90
N ILE A 4 61.92 -23.10 44.87
CA ILE A 4 62.24 -21.95 43.99
C ILE A 4 63.12 -22.23 42.76
N ILE A 5 62.56 -22.00 41.57
CA ILE A 5 63.29 -21.40 40.43
C ILE A 5 62.47 -20.22 39.91
N LEU A 6 63.05 -19.04 40.08
CA LEU A 6 62.60 -17.75 39.61
C LEU A 6 63.12 -17.58 38.17
N LEU A 7 62.22 -17.46 37.19
CA LEU A 7 62.56 -17.06 35.81
C LEU A 7 61.69 -15.87 35.42
N ILE A 8 62.24 -14.70 35.72
CA ILE A 8 61.86 -13.39 35.22
C ILE A 8 62.43 -13.21 33.80
N LEU A 9 61.55 -13.18 32.80
CA LEU A 9 61.88 -12.71 31.46
C LEU A 9 60.84 -11.68 31.01
N GLY A 10 61.32 -10.44 30.87
CA GLY A 10 61.01 -9.51 29.78
C GLY A 10 59.55 -9.09 29.55
N LEU A 11 59.26 -7.83 29.88
CA LEU A 11 58.11 -7.07 29.38
C LEU A 11 58.16 -6.90 27.86
N ALA A 12 57.03 -7.08 27.18
CA ALA A 12 56.65 -6.32 26.00
C ALA A 12 55.12 -6.27 25.90
N SER A 13 54.55 -5.11 26.23
CA SER A 13 53.18 -4.77 25.88
C SER A 13 53.11 -4.48 24.38
N SER A 14 52.46 -5.35 23.60
CA SER A 14 52.07 -5.01 22.24
C SER A 14 50.57 -4.71 22.21
N SER A 15 50.24 -3.42 22.23
CA SER A 15 48.97 -2.93 21.69
C SER A 15 48.92 -3.34 20.21
N THR A 16 48.03 -4.27 19.86
CA THR A 16 47.68 -4.47 18.44
C THR A 16 46.80 -3.32 18.03
N GLN A 17 47.45 -2.29 17.52
CA GLN A 17 46.84 -1.23 16.75
C GLN A 17 46.36 -1.85 15.43
N GLU A 18 45.05 -1.92 15.25
CA GLU A 18 44.45 -2.25 13.96
C GLU A 18 44.99 -1.27 12.90
N CYS A 19 45.44 -1.83 11.78
CA CYS A 19 45.80 -1.04 10.63
C CYS A 19 44.50 -0.47 10.02
N ASP A 20 44.29 0.83 10.17
CA ASP A 20 43.27 1.57 9.42
C ASP A 20 43.55 1.43 7.91
N ASP A 21 42.63 0.76 7.21
CA ASP A 21 42.58 0.70 5.75
C ASP A 21 42.05 2.05 5.22
N PRO A 22 42.88 2.88 4.53
CA PRO A 22 42.47 4.20 4.07
C PRO A 22 41.46 4.16 2.90
N THR A 23 41.03 2.97 2.47
CA THR A 23 40.07 2.80 1.36
C THR A 23 38.64 2.51 1.82
N ARG A 24 38.36 2.41 3.13
CA ARG A 24 37.02 2.07 3.65
C ARG A 24 36.04 3.24 3.78
N HIS A 25 36.40 4.46 3.35
CA HIS A 25 35.55 5.65 3.49
C HIS A 25 35.10 6.30 2.18
N ILE A 26 35.20 5.61 1.03
CA ILE A 26 34.80 6.21 -0.26
C ILE A 26 33.76 5.36 -1.04
N THR A 27 33.36 4.18 -0.56
CA THR A 27 32.42 3.31 -1.30
C THR A 27 30.98 3.27 -0.77
N GLU A 28 30.68 3.76 0.44
CA GLU A 28 29.28 3.80 0.92
C GLU A 28 28.54 5.07 0.46
N ASP A 29 29.23 6.21 0.37
CA ASP A 29 28.59 7.49 -0.03
C ASP A 29 28.42 7.65 -1.55
N ILE A 30 29.19 6.92 -2.38
CA ILE A 30 29.11 7.04 -3.84
C ILE A 30 28.04 6.11 -4.43
N VAL A 31 27.75 4.97 -3.80
CA VAL A 31 26.64 4.09 -4.23
C VAL A 31 25.27 4.70 -3.91
N MET A 32 25.17 5.54 -2.87
CA MET A 32 23.93 6.24 -2.48
C MET A 32 23.61 7.49 -3.32
N SER A 33 24.45 7.88 -4.28
CA SER A 33 24.30 9.15 -5.02
C SER A 33 23.79 9.02 -6.46
N ARG A 34 23.50 7.81 -6.95
CA ARG A 34 22.86 7.63 -8.27
C ARG A 34 21.38 7.29 -8.08
N SER A 35 20.53 8.27 -8.41
CA SER A 35 19.06 8.25 -8.38
C SER A 35 18.41 8.47 -7.01
N LYS A 36 18.50 9.70 -6.49
CA LYS A 36 17.50 10.19 -5.52
C LYS A 36 16.17 10.47 -6.24
N LYS A 37 15.43 9.42 -6.64
CA LYS A 37 13.98 9.46 -6.44
C LYS A 37 13.80 9.67 -4.92
N LYS A 38 12.87 10.52 -4.47
CA LYS A 38 12.53 10.61 -3.04
C LYS A 38 12.19 9.19 -2.57
N GLY A 39 13.12 8.54 -1.88
CA GLY A 39 12.93 7.19 -1.37
C GLY A 39 11.81 7.20 -0.36
N CYS A 40 11.03 6.12 -0.32
CA CYS A 40 10.10 5.96 0.78
C CYS A 40 10.87 5.70 2.08
N GLU A 41 10.62 6.50 3.10
CA GLU A 41 11.25 6.33 4.43
C GLU A 41 10.53 5.23 5.20
N TYR A 42 11.27 4.33 5.85
CA TYR A 42 10.70 3.23 6.61
C TYR A 42 9.94 3.73 7.85
N ASN A 43 8.72 3.21 8.07
CA ASN A 43 7.99 3.35 9.33
C ASN A 43 7.80 2.01 10.02
N ASN A 44 8.44 1.84 11.18
CA ASN A 44 8.27 0.67 12.02
C ASN A 44 7.04 0.82 12.94
N ALA A 45 5.86 0.66 12.36
CA ALA A 45 4.62 0.58 13.13
C ALA A 45 4.48 -0.76 13.89
N GLY A 46 5.39 -1.72 13.70
CA GLY A 46 5.22 -3.11 14.12
C GLY A 46 4.56 -4.00 13.04
N PRO A 47 4.41 -5.31 13.28
CA PRO A 47 3.82 -6.24 12.32
C PRO A 47 2.36 -5.86 12.02
N ALA A 48 1.90 -6.10 10.80
CA ALA A 48 0.50 -5.92 10.46
C ALA A 48 -0.39 -6.96 11.18
N ASP A 49 -1.66 -6.60 11.37
CA ASP A 49 -2.68 -7.48 11.96
C ASP A 49 -3.67 -8.01 10.90
N TYR A 50 -3.87 -7.26 9.81
CA TYR A 50 -4.82 -7.58 8.75
C TYR A 50 -4.48 -6.85 7.43
N TYR A 51 -5.24 -7.13 6.36
CA TYR A 51 -5.15 -6.42 5.09
C TYR A 51 -6.36 -5.52 4.85
N VAL A 52 -6.11 -4.35 4.27
CA VAL A 52 -7.13 -3.48 3.66
C VAL A 52 -6.97 -3.53 2.15
N LEU A 53 -7.97 -4.05 1.44
CA LEU A 53 -8.06 -3.93 -0.02
C LEU A 53 -8.80 -2.63 -0.35
N SER A 54 -8.13 -1.71 -1.02
CA SER A 54 -8.70 -0.43 -1.44
C SER A 54 -9.05 -0.44 -2.92
N LEU A 55 -10.33 -0.19 -3.23
CA LEU A 55 -10.85 -0.14 -4.59
C LEU A 55 -11.27 1.30 -4.93
N GLN A 56 -10.62 1.91 -5.90
CA GLN A 56 -10.91 3.25 -6.37
C GLN A 56 -12.02 3.24 -7.44
N TRP A 57 -13.00 4.12 -7.29
CA TRP A 57 -13.99 4.39 -8.32
C TRP A 57 -13.36 5.26 -9.42
N LYS A 58 -13.20 4.73 -10.64
CA LYS A 58 -12.42 5.40 -11.70
C LYS A 58 -12.97 6.78 -12.11
N PRO A 59 -14.29 7.01 -12.23
CA PRO A 59 -14.86 8.34 -12.48
C PRO A 59 -14.59 9.37 -11.35
N SER A 60 -14.21 8.90 -10.17
CA SER A 60 -13.79 9.75 -9.05
C SER A 60 -12.28 9.97 -8.99
N SER A 61 -11.50 9.54 -9.97
CA SER A 61 -10.07 9.90 -10.10
C SER A 61 -9.90 11.39 -10.40
N ASP A 62 -8.74 11.96 -10.08
CA ASP A 62 -8.49 13.38 -10.34
C ASP A 62 -8.30 13.68 -11.84
N CYS A 63 -7.81 12.71 -12.60
CA CYS A 63 -7.62 12.85 -14.05
C CYS A 63 -8.94 12.88 -14.83
N ALA A 64 -10.03 12.32 -14.27
CA ALA A 64 -11.36 12.27 -14.91
C ALA A 64 -11.90 13.65 -15.28
N LYS A 65 -11.46 14.68 -14.55
CA LYS A 65 -11.95 16.07 -14.72
C LYS A 65 -11.25 16.80 -15.87
N THR A 66 -10.01 16.43 -16.16
CA THR A 66 -9.13 17.11 -17.11
C THR A 66 -8.94 16.32 -18.39
N ASP A 67 -9.68 15.22 -18.56
CA ASP A 67 -9.50 14.24 -19.63
C ASP A 67 -8.03 13.85 -19.82
N SER A 68 -7.31 13.77 -18.69
CA SER A 68 -5.87 13.55 -18.67
C SER A 68 -5.52 12.19 -18.06
N CYS A 69 -6.49 11.26 -18.05
CA CYS A 69 -6.26 9.92 -17.57
C CYS A 69 -5.42 9.14 -18.57
N ALA A 70 -4.79 8.07 -18.08
CA ALA A 70 -4.17 7.10 -18.96
C ALA A 70 -5.20 6.57 -20.00
N PRO A 71 -4.81 6.36 -21.26
CA PRO A 71 -5.72 5.84 -22.28
C PRO A 71 -6.41 4.55 -21.84
N GLY A 72 -7.73 4.50 -21.99
CA GLY A 72 -8.54 3.33 -21.61
C GLY A 72 -8.81 3.18 -20.10
N TYR A 73 -8.32 4.09 -19.26
CA TYR A 73 -8.56 4.04 -17.82
C TYR A 73 -10.01 4.40 -17.45
N LEU A 74 -10.56 5.47 -18.03
CA LEU A 74 -11.88 5.97 -17.64
C LEU A 74 -13.01 5.06 -18.12
N THR A 75 -13.50 4.26 -17.19
CA THR A 75 -14.68 3.39 -17.31
C THR A 75 -15.53 3.53 -16.03
N GLN A 76 -16.79 3.09 -16.07
CA GLN A 76 -17.70 3.10 -14.91
C GLN A 76 -17.55 1.80 -14.10
N ASP A 77 -16.36 1.57 -13.55
CA ASP A 77 -16.05 0.39 -12.74
C ASP A 77 -15.03 0.77 -11.64
N PHE A 78 -14.82 -0.17 -10.71
CA PHE A 78 -13.75 -0.06 -9.72
C PHE A 78 -12.42 -0.62 -10.24
N SER A 79 -11.32 0.05 -9.88
CA SER A 79 -9.96 -0.50 -9.98
C SER A 79 -9.37 -0.67 -8.59
N ILE A 80 -8.49 -1.66 -8.41
CA ILE A 80 -7.66 -1.75 -7.21
C ILE A 80 -6.75 -0.52 -7.16
N HIS A 81 -6.81 0.20 -6.04
CA HIS A 81 -5.81 1.19 -5.65
C HIS A 81 -4.64 0.48 -4.96
N GLY A 82 -4.92 -0.36 -3.96
CA GLY A 82 -3.85 -1.09 -3.28
C GLY A 82 -4.31 -2.15 -2.29
N LEU A 83 -3.37 -2.98 -1.85
CA LEU A 83 -3.55 -3.97 -0.78
C LEU A 83 -2.61 -3.64 0.39
N TRP A 84 -3.16 -3.16 1.49
CA TRP A 84 -2.34 -2.54 2.53
C TRP A 84 -2.35 -3.34 3.83
N PRO A 85 -1.19 -3.84 4.28
CA PRO A 85 -1.04 -4.35 5.63
C PRO A 85 -1.34 -3.23 6.64
N ASN A 86 -2.24 -3.49 7.58
CA ASN A 86 -2.73 -2.50 8.53
C ASN A 86 -2.76 -3.05 9.95
N ARG A 87 -2.80 -2.17 10.95
CA ARG A 87 -2.84 -2.56 12.37
C ARG A 87 -4.13 -2.16 13.05
N LEU A 88 -4.47 -2.88 14.12
CA LEU A 88 -5.65 -2.63 14.94
C LEU A 88 -5.56 -1.32 15.73
N ASP A 89 -4.35 -0.92 16.11
CA ASP A 89 -4.09 0.39 16.72
C ASP A 89 -4.23 1.56 15.71
N GLY A 90 -4.40 1.22 14.42
CA GLY A 90 -4.53 2.07 13.23
C GLY A 90 -3.33 2.89 12.85
N ASN A 91 -2.15 2.52 13.33
CA ASN A 91 -0.94 2.77 12.59
C ASN A 91 -0.85 1.78 11.41
N HIS A 92 0.07 2.01 10.48
CA HIS A 92 0.35 1.07 9.39
C HIS A 92 1.85 1.04 9.09
N PRO A 93 2.44 -0.15 8.97
CA PRO A 93 3.82 -0.27 8.53
C PRO A 93 3.90 0.12 7.04
N PHE A 94 4.97 0.81 6.67
CA PHE A 94 5.26 1.07 5.26
C PHE A 94 6.76 1.06 5.02
N CYS A 95 7.14 0.64 3.81
CA CYS A 95 8.52 0.66 3.32
C CYS A 95 9.45 -0.22 4.17
N CYS A 96 8.98 -1.43 4.50
CA CYS A 96 9.60 -2.33 5.46
C CYS A 96 10.97 -2.83 5.05
N HIS A 97 11.19 -3.01 3.74
CA HIS A 97 12.46 -3.49 3.18
C HIS A 97 12.77 -2.75 1.87
N PRO A 98 14.05 -2.47 1.56
CA PRO A 98 14.45 -2.05 0.22
C PRO A 98 14.10 -3.12 -0.80
N THR A 99 13.74 -2.71 -2.02
CA THR A 99 13.39 -3.62 -3.11
C THR A 99 14.01 -3.16 -4.41
N ASP A 100 14.29 -4.12 -5.29
CA ASP A 100 14.53 -3.82 -6.69
C ASP A 100 13.22 -3.46 -7.40
N HIS A 101 13.34 -3.00 -8.64
CA HIS A 101 12.20 -2.78 -9.52
C HIS A 101 11.43 -4.07 -9.80
N PHE A 102 10.12 -3.99 -9.71
CA PHE A 102 9.22 -5.08 -10.05
C PHE A 102 9.06 -5.20 -11.57
N VAL A 103 9.24 -6.42 -12.06
CA VAL A 103 8.93 -6.79 -13.44
C VAL A 103 7.89 -7.92 -13.40
N PRO A 104 6.62 -7.66 -13.74
CA PRO A 104 5.59 -8.68 -13.73
C PRO A 104 5.83 -9.74 -14.82
N SER A 105 5.39 -10.97 -14.56
CA SER A 105 5.18 -11.94 -15.64
C SER A 105 4.11 -11.43 -16.62
N GLN A 106 4.19 -11.80 -17.90
CA GLN A 106 3.25 -11.32 -18.92
C GLN A 106 1.78 -11.57 -18.58
N ASP A 107 1.48 -12.70 -17.93
CA ASP A 107 0.10 -13.03 -17.55
C ASP A 107 -0.36 -12.24 -16.33
N LEU A 108 0.54 -11.93 -15.39
CA LEU A 108 0.23 -11.03 -14.30
C LEU A 108 0.02 -9.60 -14.80
N GLU A 109 0.87 -9.13 -15.70
CA GLU A 109 0.78 -7.79 -16.29
C GLU A 109 -0.60 -7.55 -16.93
N LYS A 110 -1.12 -8.50 -17.72
CA LYS A 110 -2.45 -8.38 -18.33
C LYS A 110 -3.57 -8.20 -17.29
N GLU A 111 -3.48 -8.91 -16.17
CA GLU A 111 -4.46 -8.79 -15.08
C GLU A 111 -4.31 -7.46 -14.34
N LEU A 112 -3.08 -6.99 -14.10
CA LEU A 112 -2.82 -5.70 -13.47
C LEU A 112 -3.27 -4.54 -14.34
N VAL A 113 -2.99 -4.58 -15.65
CA VAL A 113 -3.51 -3.60 -16.63
C VAL A 113 -5.03 -3.63 -16.71
N LYS A 114 -5.69 -4.71 -16.31
CA LYS A 114 -7.16 -4.74 -16.30
C LYS A 114 -7.73 -4.21 -15.00
N TYR A 115 -7.24 -4.68 -13.86
CA TYR A 115 -7.91 -4.50 -12.57
C TYR A 115 -7.16 -3.58 -11.60
N TRP A 116 -5.86 -3.35 -11.77
CA TRP A 116 -5.01 -2.60 -10.84
C TRP A 116 -4.25 -1.49 -11.58
N GLN A 117 -4.99 -0.62 -12.27
CA GLN A 117 -4.42 0.37 -13.17
C GLN A 117 -4.05 1.67 -12.44
N SER A 118 -2.92 2.25 -12.83
CA SER A 118 -2.62 3.66 -12.58
C SER A 118 -3.52 4.56 -13.43
N PHE A 119 -4.07 5.59 -12.80
CA PHE A 119 -4.87 6.62 -13.49
C PHE A 119 -4.03 7.72 -14.16
N LYS A 120 -2.75 7.87 -13.78
CA LYS A 120 -1.91 9.01 -14.21
C LYS A 120 -0.45 8.67 -14.44
N ASP A 121 0.14 7.88 -13.55
CA ASP A 121 1.55 7.48 -13.64
C ASP A 121 1.72 6.29 -14.60
N ASP A 122 2.95 6.00 -14.99
CA ASP A 122 3.21 4.75 -15.70
C ASP A 122 2.84 3.56 -14.82
N GLN A 123 2.31 2.50 -15.44
CA GLN A 123 1.77 1.35 -14.73
C GLN A 123 2.83 0.66 -13.86
N LEU A 124 4.07 0.55 -14.35
CA LEU A 124 5.16 -0.09 -13.62
C LEU A 124 5.58 0.73 -12.41
N SER A 125 5.72 2.06 -12.51
CA SER A 125 6.06 2.90 -11.36
C SER A 125 4.97 2.90 -10.29
N PHE A 126 3.70 2.75 -10.69
CA PHE A 126 2.61 2.59 -9.74
C PHE A 126 2.68 1.25 -9.01
N TRP A 127 2.89 0.14 -9.72
CA TRP A 127 3.06 -1.17 -9.08
C TRP A 127 4.33 -1.24 -8.23
N ASP A 128 5.44 -0.64 -8.67
CA ASP A 128 6.65 -0.46 -7.86
C ASP A 128 6.35 0.28 -6.56
N HIS A 129 5.54 1.35 -6.63
CA HIS A 129 5.13 2.10 -5.45
C HIS A 129 4.33 1.23 -4.47
N GLU A 130 3.30 0.53 -4.96
CA GLU A 130 2.44 -0.32 -4.13
C GLU A 130 3.24 -1.46 -3.49
N TRP A 131 4.16 -2.10 -4.23
CA TRP A 131 5.02 -3.13 -3.67
C TRP A 131 5.99 -2.55 -2.64
N ALA A 132 6.79 -1.55 -3.01
CA ALA A 132 7.82 -1.00 -2.14
C ALA A 132 7.21 -0.44 -0.85
N LYS A 133 6.08 0.26 -0.95
CA LYS A 133 5.44 0.90 0.19
C LYS A 133 4.62 -0.04 1.05
N HIS A 134 3.83 -0.92 0.44
CA HIS A 134 2.84 -1.72 1.16
C HIS A 134 3.18 -3.21 1.11
N GLY A 135 3.50 -3.74 -0.06
CA GLY A 135 3.80 -5.16 -0.24
C GLY A 135 4.99 -5.66 0.59
N THR A 136 6.04 -4.84 0.78
CA THR A 136 7.19 -5.18 1.64
C THR A 136 6.84 -5.43 3.10
N CYS A 137 5.69 -4.92 3.55
CA CYS A 137 5.19 -5.09 4.91
C CYS A 137 4.15 -6.22 5.04
N SER A 138 3.86 -6.92 3.94
CA SER A 138 2.90 -8.01 3.89
C SER A 138 3.53 -9.35 4.26
N LEU A 139 2.71 -10.40 4.34
CA LEU A 139 3.21 -11.78 4.47
C LEU A 139 3.64 -12.42 3.15
N PHE A 140 3.47 -11.71 2.01
CA PHE A 140 3.89 -12.20 0.71
C PHE A 140 5.41 -12.06 0.57
N LYS A 141 6.05 -13.13 0.07
CA LYS A 141 7.52 -13.18 -0.07
C LYS A 141 8.03 -12.47 -1.31
N THR A 142 7.19 -12.35 -2.33
CA THR A 142 7.55 -11.79 -3.63
C THR A 142 6.49 -10.79 -4.09
N PRO A 143 6.87 -9.80 -4.92
CA PRO A 143 5.89 -8.89 -5.52
C PRO A 143 4.86 -9.64 -6.37
N GLU A 144 5.27 -10.68 -7.11
CA GLU A 144 4.34 -11.49 -7.90
C GLU A 144 3.25 -12.14 -7.02
N ASP A 145 3.62 -12.73 -5.89
CA ASP A 145 2.65 -13.31 -4.95
C ASP A 145 1.73 -12.23 -4.35
N TYR A 146 2.27 -11.05 -4.02
CA TYR A 146 1.50 -9.93 -3.48
C TYR A 146 0.43 -9.45 -4.47
N PHE A 147 0.80 -9.23 -5.72
CA PHE A 147 -0.12 -8.77 -6.75
C PHE A 147 -1.17 -9.84 -7.08
N ARG A 148 -0.77 -11.11 -7.19
CA ARG A 148 -1.72 -12.23 -7.37
C ARG A 148 -2.68 -12.36 -6.19
N GLY A 149 -2.19 -12.20 -4.97
CA GLY A 149 -2.99 -12.17 -3.75
C GLY A 149 -4.03 -11.05 -3.77
N GLY A 150 -3.62 -9.81 -4.07
CA GLY A 150 -4.55 -8.68 -4.19
C GLY A 150 -5.61 -8.87 -5.27
N LEU A 151 -5.22 -9.39 -6.44
CA LEU A 151 -6.16 -9.75 -7.52
C LEU A 151 -7.14 -10.85 -7.09
N MET A 152 -6.69 -11.83 -6.32
CA MET A 152 -7.55 -12.89 -5.79
C MET A 152 -8.58 -12.32 -4.80
N LEU A 153 -8.17 -11.41 -3.91
CA LEU A 153 -9.10 -10.74 -2.98
C LEU A 153 -10.09 -9.82 -3.71
N PHE A 154 -9.62 -9.09 -4.73
CA PHE A 154 -10.49 -8.27 -5.57
C PHE A 154 -11.60 -9.08 -6.24
N LYS A 155 -11.29 -10.26 -6.77
CA LYS A 155 -12.29 -11.14 -7.40
C LYS A 155 -13.30 -11.76 -6.42
N GLN A 156 -13.08 -11.65 -5.11
CA GLN A 156 -14.03 -12.11 -4.09
C GLN A 156 -15.10 -11.07 -3.75
N VAL A 157 -14.88 -9.80 -4.09
CA VAL A 157 -15.78 -8.69 -3.73
C VAL A 157 -16.40 -8.06 -4.97
N ASP A 158 -17.60 -7.53 -4.82
CA ASP A 158 -18.38 -6.95 -5.92
C ASP A 158 -19.15 -5.72 -5.42
N PRO A 159 -18.47 -4.57 -5.21
CA PRO A 159 -19.12 -3.35 -4.74
C PRO A 159 -20.22 -2.88 -5.70
N GLU A 160 -20.07 -3.06 -7.02
CA GLU A 160 -21.06 -2.65 -8.01
C GLU A 160 -22.34 -3.47 -7.89
N GLY A 161 -22.21 -4.80 -7.82
CA GLY A 161 -23.35 -5.69 -7.61
C GLY A 161 -24.02 -5.48 -6.25
N ILE A 162 -23.27 -5.12 -5.20
CA ILE A 162 -23.83 -4.75 -3.89
C ILE A 162 -24.61 -3.43 -4.02
N PHE A 163 -24.00 -2.37 -4.54
CA PHE A 163 -24.65 -1.07 -4.69
C PHE A 163 -25.90 -1.14 -5.56
N ASN A 164 -25.88 -1.91 -6.65
CA ASN A 164 -27.05 -2.12 -7.49
C ASN A 164 -28.23 -2.77 -6.74
N LYS A 165 -27.98 -3.68 -5.80
CA LYS A 165 -29.05 -4.33 -5.00
C LYS A 165 -29.71 -3.38 -3.99
N PHE A 166 -29.01 -2.30 -3.63
CA PHE A 166 -29.48 -1.28 -2.70
C PHE A 166 -29.89 0.01 -3.43
N ASP A 167 -30.07 -0.05 -4.75
CA ASP A 167 -30.44 1.10 -5.60
C ASP A 167 -29.44 2.28 -5.54
N ILE A 168 -28.17 2.01 -5.23
CA ILE A 168 -27.09 2.99 -5.20
C ILE A 168 -26.45 3.07 -6.59
N GLN A 169 -26.91 3.99 -7.44
CA GLN A 169 -26.49 4.10 -8.84
C GLN A 169 -25.45 5.21 -9.10
N PRO A 170 -24.49 5.00 -10.02
CA PRO A 170 -23.65 6.07 -10.55
C PRO A 170 -24.49 7.20 -11.17
N GLY A 171 -24.06 8.44 -10.97
CA GLY A 171 -24.74 9.64 -11.46
C GLY A 171 -25.65 10.29 -10.42
N GLU A 172 -25.93 9.63 -9.31
CA GLU A 172 -26.82 10.08 -8.25
C GLU A 172 -26.06 10.46 -6.97
N SER A 173 -26.76 11.08 -6.03
CA SER A 173 -26.27 11.36 -4.68
C SER A 173 -27.03 10.47 -3.72
N HIS A 174 -26.31 9.80 -2.83
CA HIS A 174 -26.90 8.85 -1.86
C HIS A 174 -26.46 9.22 -0.45
N ASN A 175 -27.27 8.91 0.55
CA ASN A 175 -26.90 9.12 1.93
C ASN A 175 -25.74 8.20 2.31
N VAL A 176 -24.79 8.70 3.10
CA VAL A 176 -23.67 7.88 3.60
C VAL A 176 -24.15 6.59 4.30
N LYS A 177 -25.31 6.63 4.97
CA LYS A 177 -25.91 5.48 5.63
C LYS A 177 -26.26 4.36 4.63
N GLU A 178 -26.71 4.69 3.43
CA GLU A 178 -27.08 3.70 2.41
C GLU A 178 -25.85 2.89 1.99
N TYR A 179 -24.71 3.54 1.77
CA TYR A 179 -23.44 2.84 1.51
C TYR A 179 -23.02 1.95 2.68
N ILE A 180 -23.14 2.43 3.92
CA ILE A 180 -22.77 1.66 5.12
C ILE A 180 -23.68 0.43 5.26
N ASP A 181 -24.99 0.60 5.09
CA ASP A 181 -25.96 -0.49 5.17
C ASP A 181 -25.71 -1.53 4.06
N ALA A 182 -25.38 -1.07 2.84
CA ALA A 182 -25.12 -1.94 1.70
C ALA A 182 -23.83 -2.76 1.85
N LEU A 183 -22.76 -2.13 2.34
CA LEU A 183 -21.45 -2.75 2.48
C LEU A 183 -21.34 -3.64 3.73
N GLY A 184 -22.14 -3.39 4.76
CA GLY A 184 -22.09 -4.16 6.00
C GLY A 184 -20.83 -3.89 6.81
N ASP A 185 -20.35 -4.92 7.51
CA ASP A 185 -19.36 -4.73 8.57
C ASP A 185 -17.90 -4.88 8.11
N ASP A 186 -17.67 -5.58 7.00
CA ASP A 186 -16.37 -5.96 6.46
C ASP A 186 -15.83 -5.00 5.40
N ALA A 187 -16.61 -3.98 5.03
CA ALA A 187 -16.22 -2.93 4.12
C ALA A 187 -16.74 -1.56 4.55
N TYR A 188 -16.22 -0.51 3.90
CA TYR A 188 -16.65 0.86 4.14
C TYR A 188 -16.39 1.79 2.96
N PRO A 189 -17.21 2.85 2.80
CA PRO A 189 -16.99 3.87 1.79
C PRO A 189 -15.89 4.85 2.25
N VAL A 190 -15.09 5.29 1.29
CA VAL A 190 -14.13 6.38 1.45
C VAL A 190 -14.54 7.49 0.51
N CYS A 191 -14.67 8.68 1.07
CA CYS A 191 -15.07 9.86 0.34
C CYS A 191 -13.94 10.87 0.23
N ARG A 192 -14.03 11.76 -0.74
CA ARG A 192 -13.17 12.94 -0.82
C ARG A 192 -14.01 14.15 -1.20
N ARG A 193 -13.53 15.34 -0.83
CA ARG A 193 -14.14 16.58 -1.29
C ARG A 193 -13.65 16.89 -2.70
N ASP A 194 -14.57 17.10 -3.62
CA ASP A 194 -14.25 17.68 -4.91
C ASP A 194 -13.84 19.14 -4.72
N LYS A 195 -12.63 19.50 -5.16
CA LYS A 195 -12.10 20.86 -4.97
C LYS A 195 -12.77 21.91 -5.88
N GLN A 196 -13.40 21.50 -6.97
CA GLN A 196 -14.07 22.38 -7.93
C GLN A 196 -15.54 22.59 -7.57
N THR A 197 -16.29 21.50 -7.37
CA THR A 197 -17.73 21.57 -7.06
C THR A 197 -17.99 21.74 -5.57
N GLY A 198 -17.02 21.39 -4.72
CA GLY A 198 -17.18 21.39 -3.26
C GLY A 198 -17.96 20.20 -2.72
N GLU A 199 -18.51 19.34 -3.60
CA GLU A 199 -19.29 18.15 -3.26
C GLU A 199 -18.43 17.09 -2.56
N THR A 200 -19.07 16.28 -1.72
CA THR A 200 -18.43 15.06 -1.21
C THR A 200 -18.74 13.93 -2.19
N ILE A 201 -17.71 13.27 -2.70
CA ILE A 201 -17.85 12.21 -3.71
C ILE A 201 -17.32 10.89 -3.16
N LEU A 202 -17.92 9.78 -3.58
CA LEU A 202 -17.38 8.44 -3.29
C LEU A 202 -16.07 8.29 -4.08
N SER A 203 -14.95 8.08 -3.40
CA SER A 203 -13.65 7.89 -4.05
C SER A 203 -13.21 6.44 -4.06
N GLU A 204 -13.43 5.71 -2.96
CA GLU A 204 -13.01 4.33 -2.82
C GLU A 204 -14.03 3.53 -2.00
N VAL A 205 -13.97 2.21 -2.14
CA VAL A 205 -14.54 1.26 -1.19
C VAL A 205 -13.39 0.42 -0.66
N ARG A 206 -13.34 0.22 0.65
CA ARG A 206 -12.27 -0.55 1.30
C ARG A 206 -12.84 -1.75 2.02
N TYR A 207 -12.27 -2.92 1.75
CA TYR A 207 -12.61 -4.19 2.38
C TYR A 207 -11.49 -4.64 3.32
N CYS A 208 -11.84 -5.28 4.43
CA CYS A 208 -10.87 -5.81 5.40
C CYS A 208 -10.80 -7.33 5.34
N PHE A 209 -9.58 -7.86 5.27
CA PHE A 209 -9.31 -9.29 5.23
C PHE A 209 -8.32 -9.70 6.31
N ASP A 210 -8.49 -10.89 6.88
CA ASP A 210 -7.39 -11.54 7.58
C ASP A 210 -6.31 -12.02 6.60
N PHE A 211 -5.20 -12.52 7.13
CA PHE A 211 -4.09 -13.02 6.31
C PHE A 211 -4.37 -14.31 5.55
N ALA A 212 -5.46 -15.02 5.87
CA ALA A 212 -5.95 -16.16 5.10
C ALA A 212 -6.85 -15.73 3.94
N GLY A 213 -7.12 -14.43 3.80
CA GLY A 213 -7.99 -13.88 2.76
C GLY A 213 -9.48 -14.00 3.07
N LYS A 214 -9.87 -14.17 4.33
CA LYS A 214 -11.26 -14.14 4.76
C LYS A 214 -11.67 -12.71 5.12
N LEU A 215 -12.85 -12.29 4.68
CA LEU A 215 -13.45 -11.02 5.11
C LEU A 215 -13.62 -10.98 6.64
N ILE A 216 -13.22 -9.85 7.23
CA ILE A 216 -13.32 -9.58 8.66
C ILE A 216 -13.93 -8.21 8.89
N ILE A 217 -14.49 -7.99 10.08
CA ILE A 217 -15.01 -6.68 10.49
C ILE A 217 -13.89 -5.65 10.40
N CYS A 218 -14.13 -4.56 9.66
CA CYS A 218 -13.23 -3.42 9.65
C CYS A 218 -13.26 -2.73 11.01
N GLN A 219 -12.13 -2.69 11.71
CA GLN A 219 -12.10 -2.28 13.12
C GLN A 219 -12.13 -0.75 13.33
N LYS A 220 -11.65 0.02 12.35
CA LYS A 220 -11.59 1.50 12.45
C LYS A 220 -12.63 2.20 11.61
N ARG A 221 -13.92 1.95 11.90
CA ARG A 221 -15.01 2.50 11.08
C ARG A 221 -15.28 3.98 11.17
N GLU A 222 -14.80 4.56 12.25
CA GLU A 222 -15.29 5.85 12.67
C GLU A 222 -14.46 6.99 12.08
N GLU A 223 -13.25 6.78 11.59
CA GLU A 223 -12.40 7.85 11.02
C GLU A 223 -12.66 8.14 9.54
N TYR A 224 -13.66 7.50 8.92
CA TYR A 224 -13.80 7.56 7.47
C TYR A 224 -14.18 8.93 6.95
N SER A 225 -13.54 9.28 5.84
CA SER A 225 -13.55 10.58 5.17
C SER A 225 -14.92 11.05 4.67
N CYS A 226 -15.97 10.24 4.87
CA CYS A 226 -17.35 10.59 4.57
C CYS A 226 -18.05 11.37 5.70
N ARG A 227 -17.44 11.53 6.89
CA ARG A 227 -18.06 12.17 8.08
C ARG A 227 -18.69 13.55 7.86
N ASN A 228 -18.20 14.34 6.90
CA ASN A 228 -18.73 15.68 6.60
C ASN A 228 -19.78 15.71 5.47
N GLY A 229 -19.99 14.59 4.77
CA GLY A 229 -20.97 14.46 3.69
C GLY A 229 -22.16 13.64 4.17
N LYS A 230 -23.30 14.30 4.40
CA LYS A 230 -24.57 13.55 4.58
C LYS A 230 -24.98 12.88 3.29
N GLU A 231 -24.74 13.55 2.16
CA GLU A 231 -24.90 13.01 0.81
C GLU A 231 -23.56 12.89 0.11
N ILE A 232 -23.38 11.76 -0.58
CA ILE A 232 -22.18 11.37 -1.28
C ILE A 232 -22.54 11.20 -2.76
N LYS A 233 -21.90 11.99 -3.62
CA LYS A 233 -22.05 11.87 -5.07
C LYS A 233 -21.34 10.59 -5.56
N PHE A 234 -22.09 9.69 -6.16
CA PHE A 234 -21.54 8.58 -6.94
C PHE A 234 -21.43 9.05 -8.39
N ARG A 235 -20.21 9.14 -8.94
CA ARG A 235 -20.02 9.72 -10.28
C ARG A 235 -20.32 8.72 -11.37
N ALA A 236 -20.98 9.18 -12.42
CA ALA A 236 -21.09 8.49 -13.71
C ALA A 236 -19.96 8.93 -14.63
#